data_AF-A0AAF0SAT8-F1
#
_entry.id   AF-A0AAF0SAT8-F1
#
_cell.length_a   1.000
_cell.length_b   1.000
_cell.length_c   1.000
_cell.angle_alpha   90.00
_cell.angle_beta   90.00
_cell.angle_gamma   90.00
#
_symmetry.space_group_name_H-M   'P 1'
#
loop_
_entity.id
_entity.type
_entity.pdbx_description
1 polymer ?
#
loop_
_entity_poly.entity_id
_entity_poly.type
_entity_poly.pdbx_seq_one_letter_code
_entity_poly.pdbx_strand_id
1 'polypeptide(L)'
;MAETSIGLRSVKDAEECLGKLAGIGSRHALEVRSQILVLQKRYEEAATIAERAMEEVGGPLPAEIAAEAHASIGNLEKARELCDIAANETLRTLDGAWIDRIFCTRARIAFAEKDTAATMDNLEKAWQSAPEGRRPAYRHMIDAVSEGTDPGFQAL
;
A
#
# COMPACT_ATOMS: atom_id res chain seq x y z
N MET A 1 6.93 20.19 14.58
CA MET A 1 7.41 18.82 14.84
C MET A 1 7.58 18.15 13.49
N ALA A 2 8.69 17.44 13.29
CA ALA A 2 9.17 17.01 11.99
C ALA A 2 8.19 16.07 11.28
N GLU A 3 7.91 16.36 10.00
CA GLU A 3 7.32 15.42 9.07
C GLU A 3 8.34 14.31 8.76
N THR A 4 8.40 13.29 9.61
CA THR A 4 9.04 12.01 9.29
C THR A 4 8.07 11.13 8.51
N SER A 5 7.71 11.60 7.32
CA SER A 5 7.09 10.79 6.29
C SER A 5 7.95 10.99 5.05
N ILE A 6 8.81 10.01 4.76
CA ILE A 6 9.45 9.94 3.44
C ILE A 6 8.35 9.47 2.48
N GLY A 7 7.40 10.35 2.17
CA GLY A 7 6.56 10.21 1.01
C GLY A 7 7.46 10.41 -0.20
N LEU A 8 7.87 9.32 -0.85
CA LEU A 8 8.73 9.35 -2.03
C LEU A 8 8.02 10.10 -3.15
N ARG A 9 8.47 11.32 -3.45
CA ARG A 9 7.83 12.24 -4.42
C ARG A 9 8.08 11.85 -5.88
N SER A 10 9.02 10.93 -6.13
CA SER A 10 9.29 10.35 -7.44
C SER A 10 10.03 9.01 -7.31
N VAL A 11 9.93 8.15 -8.34
CA VAL A 11 10.73 6.90 -8.43
C VAL A 11 12.23 7.20 -8.37
N LYS A 12 12.66 8.34 -8.93
CA LYS A 12 14.07 8.75 -8.90
C LYS A 12 14.57 9.02 -7.48
N ASP A 13 13.78 9.70 -6.65
CA ASP A 13 14.14 9.97 -5.26
C ASP A 13 14.16 8.67 -4.44
N ALA A 14 13.26 7.73 -4.75
CA ALA A 14 13.23 6.40 -4.16
C ALA A 14 14.50 5.60 -4.50
N GLU A 15 14.93 5.64 -5.76
CA GLU A 15 16.16 4.99 -6.20
C GLU A 15 17.41 5.58 -5.54
N GLU A 16 17.47 6.89 -5.36
CA GLU A 16 18.58 7.53 -4.63
C GLU A 16 18.58 7.12 -3.15
N CYS A 17 17.41 7.09 -2.51
CA CYS A 17 17.26 6.62 -1.13
C CYS A 17 17.71 5.16 -0.99
N LEU A 18 17.26 4.30 -1.90
CA LEU A 18 17.65 2.90 -1.97
C LEU A 18 19.17 2.74 -2.07
N GLY A 19 19.83 3.52 -2.93
CA GLY A 19 21.29 3.49 -3.09
C GLY A 19 22.03 3.82 -1.79
N LYS A 20 21.56 4.85 -1.05
CA LYS A 20 22.15 5.23 0.25
C LYS A 20 21.94 4.14 1.31
N LEU A 21 20.73 3.59 1.40
CA LEU A 21 20.41 2.54 2.37
C LEU A 21 21.18 1.24 2.10
N ALA A 22 21.29 0.84 0.83
CA ALA A 22 22.06 -0.31 0.41
C ALA A 22 23.56 -0.12 0.69
N GLY A 23 24.08 1.09 0.45
CA GLY A 23 25.49 1.43 0.73
C GLY A 23 25.89 1.30 2.20
N ILE A 24 24.94 1.42 3.13
CA ILE A 24 25.17 1.21 4.57
C ILE A 24 24.67 -0.16 5.07
N GLY A 25 24.18 -1.04 4.19
CA GLY A 25 23.66 -2.35 4.55
C GLY A 25 22.35 -2.32 5.36
N SER A 26 21.55 -1.26 5.25
CA SER A 26 20.28 -1.13 5.98
C SER A 26 19.23 -2.08 5.42
N ARG A 27 18.55 -2.82 6.30
CA ARG A 27 17.43 -3.70 5.93
C ARG A 27 16.21 -2.94 5.38
N HIS A 28 16.07 -1.66 5.72
CA HIS A 28 15.03 -0.77 5.17
C HIS A 28 15.21 -0.54 3.65
N ALA A 29 16.36 -0.90 3.07
CA ALA A 29 16.53 -0.94 1.62
C ALA A 29 15.50 -1.87 0.94
N LEU A 30 15.07 -2.95 1.62
CA LEU A 30 14.05 -3.87 1.10
C LEU A 30 12.69 -3.18 0.97
N GLU A 31 12.31 -2.35 1.94
CA GLU A 31 11.04 -1.60 1.92
C GLU A 31 11.00 -0.61 0.75
N VAL A 32 12.07 0.18 0.62
CA VAL A 32 12.17 1.16 -0.49
C VAL A 32 12.19 0.43 -1.83
N ARG A 33 12.86 -0.73 -1.91
CA ARG A 33 12.89 -1.54 -3.12
C ARG A 33 11.52 -2.07 -3.50
N SER A 34 10.74 -2.61 -2.56
CA SER A 34 9.40 -3.13 -2.86
C SER A 34 8.44 -2.01 -3.27
N GLN A 35 8.52 -0.82 -2.66
CA GLN A 35 7.76 0.36 -3.09
C GLN A 35 8.08 0.75 -4.55
N ILE A 36 9.36 0.80 -4.92
CA ILE A 36 9.77 1.09 -6.31
C ILE A 36 9.18 0.06 -7.27
N LEU A 37 9.21 -1.23 -6.90
CA LEU A 37 8.67 -2.30 -7.74
C LEU A 37 7.15 -2.16 -7.93
N VAL A 38 6.40 -1.80 -6.88
CA VAL A 38 4.97 -1.48 -6.98
C VAL A 38 4.73 -0.30 -7.93
N LEU A 39 5.49 0.80 -7.79
CA LEU A 39 5.38 1.96 -8.68
C LEU A 39 5.72 1.62 -10.14
N GLN A 40 6.60 0.64 -10.36
CA GLN A 40 6.95 0.08 -11.67
C GLN A 40 5.97 -1.00 -12.16
N LYS A 41 4.91 -1.31 -11.40
CA LYS A 41 3.94 -2.39 -11.67
C LYS A 41 4.56 -3.79 -11.77
N ARG A 42 5.71 -4.00 -11.13
CA ARG A 42 6.42 -5.29 -11.05
C ARG A 42 5.97 -6.06 -9.82
N TYR A 43 4.69 -6.41 -9.78
CA TYR A 43 4.02 -6.85 -8.56
C TYR A 43 4.51 -8.19 -8.02
N GLU A 44 4.86 -9.17 -8.86
CA GLU A 44 5.39 -10.46 -8.38
C GLU A 44 6.72 -10.30 -7.62
N GLU A 45 7.62 -9.47 -8.18
CA GLU A 45 8.88 -9.12 -7.52
C GLU A 45 8.63 -8.26 -6.27
N ALA A 46 7.69 -7.32 -6.35
CA ALA A 46 7.33 -6.49 -5.20
C ALA A 46 6.84 -7.34 -4.03
N ALA A 47 5.96 -8.32 -4.28
CA ALA A 47 5.44 -9.23 -3.26
C ALA A 47 6.57 -10.02 -2.59
N THR A 48 7.48 -10.59 -3.37
CA THR A 48 8.63 -11.36 -2.86
C THR A 48 9.54 -10.50 -1.98
N ILE A 49 9.88 -9.29 -2.43
CA ILE A 49 10.75 -8.39 -1.68
C ILE A 49 10.05 -7.83 -0.44
N ALA A 50 8.75 -7.55 -0.51
CA ALA A 50 7.97 -7.05 0.61
C ALA A 50 7.80 -8.11 1.71
N GLU A 51 7.52 -9.37 1.37
CA GLU A 51 7.47 -10.46 2.35
C GLU A 51 8.81 -10.66 3.05
N ARG A 52 9.92 -10.60 2.30
CA ARG A 52 11.25 -10.62 2.91
C ARG A 52 11.49 -9.42 3.83
N ALA A 53 11.01 -8.23 3.47
CA ALA A 53 11.07 -7.05 4.32
C ALA A 53 10.24 -7.22 5.60
N MET A 54 9.11 -7.91 5.55
CA MET A 54 8.31 -8.24 6.75
C MET A 54 9.12 -9.10 7.73
N GLU A 55 9.87 -10.08 7.24
CA GLU A 55 10.71 -10.95 8.08
C GLU A 55 11.93 -10.21 8.66
N GLU A 56 12.55 -9.34 7.86
CA GLU A 56 13.83 -8.71 8.21
C GLU A 56 13.70 -7.37 8.97
N VAL A 57 12.62 -6.63 8.72
CA VAL A 57 12.35 -5.29 9.25
C VAL A 57 11.10 -5.29 10.12
N GLY A 58 10.01 -5.91 9.64
CA GLY A 58 8.70 -5.92 10.29
C GLY A 58 7.94 -4.59 10.13
N GLY A 59 6.88 -4.39 10.92
CA GLY A 59 6.06 -3.19 10.87
C GLY A 59 4.95 -3.22 9.80
N PRO A 60 4.12 -2.17 9.75
CA PRO A 60 2.92 -2.16 8.92
C PRO A 60 3.21 -2.02 7.42
N LEU A 61 4.27 -1.29 7.05
CA LEU A 61 4.54 -0.93 5.67
C LEU A 61 4.90 -2.14 4.77
N PRO A 62 5.84 -3.02 5.14
CA PRO A 62 6.12 -4.22 4.34
C PRO A 62 4.89 -5.10 4.10
N ALA A 63 4.05 -5.25 5.12
CA ALA A 63 2.82 -6.04 5.04
C ALA A 63 1.79 -5.39 4.10
N GLU A 64 1.65 -4.07 4.15
CA GLU A 64 0.76 -3.33 3.26
C GLU A 64 1.22 -3.42 1.79
N ILE A 65 2.52 -3.25 1.52
CA ILE A 65 3.08 -3.38 0.15
C ILE A 65 2.87 -4.81 -0.38
N ALA A 66 3.12 -5.82 0.46
CA ALA A 66 2.89 -7.21 0.08
C ALA A 66 1.40 -7.45 -0.23
N ALA A 67 0.48 -6.91 0.59
CA ALA A 67 -0.95 -7.01 0.36
C ALA A 67 -1.36 -6.36 -0.98
N GLU A 68 -0.86 -5.16 -1.25
CA GLU A 68 -1.13 -4.43 -2.49
C GLU A 68 -0.64 -5.22 -3.72
N ALA A 69 0.59 -5.76 -3.64
CA ALA A 69 1.20 -6.53 -4.71
C ALA A 69 0.41 -7.82 -5.00
N HIS A 70 0.04 -8.58 -3.95
CA HIS A 70 -0.78 -9.79 -4.09
C HIS A 70 -2.17 -9.50 -4.64
N ALA A 71 -2.82 -8.42 -4.20
CA ALA A 71 -4.10 -8.00 -4.74
C ALA A 71 -3.99 -7.63 -6.24
N SER A 72 -2.88 -7.01 -6.64
CA SER A 72 -2.63 -6.59 -8.03
C SER A 72 -2.41 -7.76 -8.99
N ILE A 73 -1.92 -8.90 -8.50
CA ILE A 73 -1.76 -10.14 -9.28
C ILE A 73 -2.93 -11.12 -9.10
N GLY A 74 -3.99 -10.73 -8.39
CA GLY A 74 -5.19 -11.52 -8.19
C GLY A 74 -5.10 -12.59 -7.10
N ASN A 75 -4.06 -12.60 -6.26
CA ASN A 75 -3.96 -13.47 -5.10
C ASN A 75 -4.73 -12.87 -3.91
N LEU A 76 -6.06 -12.84 -4.02
CA LEU A 76 -6.94 -12.12 -3.09
C LEU A 76 -6.93 -12.69 -1.67
N GLU A 77 -6.83 -14.01 -1.53
CA GLU A 77 -6.76 -14.67 -0.21
C GLU A 77 -5.51 -14.22 0.54
N LYS A 78 -4.35 -14.25 -0.12
CA LYS A 78 -3.10 -13.81 0.51
C LYS A 78 -3.11 -12.31 0.79
N ALA A 79 -3.64 -11.50 -0.12
CA ALA A 79 -3.77 -10.07 0.08
C ALA A 79 -4.62 -9.73 1.31
N ARG A 80 -5.68 -10.49 1.59
CA ARG A 80 -6.53 -10.32 2.77
C ARG A 80 -5.77 -10.63 4.07
N GLU A 81 -5.07 -11.77 4.12
CA GLU A 81 -4.19 -12.12 5.25
C GLU A 81 -3.19 -10.99 5.55
N LEU A 82 -2.56 -10.47 4.50
CA LEU A 82 -1.54 -9.43 4.63
C LEU A 82 -2.13 -8.08 5.05
N CYS A 83 -3.35 -7.74 4.63
CA CYS A 83 -4.07 -6.58 5.14
C CYS A 83 -4.33 -6.68 6.65
N ASP A 84 -4.69 -7.88 7.14
CA ASP A 84 -4.93 -8.10 8.55
C ASP A 84 -3.64 -8.03 9.37
N ILE A 85 -2.54 -8.56 8.84
CA ILE A 85 -1.20 -8.40 9.42
C ILE A 85 -0.82 -6.92 9.48
N ALA A 86 -0.96 -6.17 8.38
CA ALA A 86 -0.64 -4.75 8.32
C ALA A 86 -1.47 -3.92 9.31
N ALA A 87 -2.76 -4.23 9.46
CA ALA A 87 -3.63 -3.58 10.42
C ALA A 87 -3.23 -3.89 11.87
N ASN A 88 -2.90 -5.15 12.18
CA ASN A 88 -2.42 -5.53 13.50
C ASN A 88 -1.09 -4.86 13.84
N GLU A 89 -0.16 -4.79 12.88
CA GLU A 89 1.12 -4.09 13.03
C GLU A 89 0.93 -2.58 13.22
N THR A 90 -0.01 -1.98 12.50
CA THR A 90 -0.40 -0.57 12.66
C THR A 90 -0.87 -0.30 14.10
N LEU A 91 -1.73 -1.16 14.66
CA LEU A 91 -2.19 -1.04 16.04
C LEU A 91 -1.06 -1.29 17.06
N ARG A 92 -0.21 -2.29 16.80
CA ARG A 92 0.91 -2.65 17.68
C ARG A 92 1.95 -1.53 17.78
N THR A 93 2.23 -0.85 16.68
CA THR A 93 3.24 0.20 16.57
C THR A 93 2.67 1.61 16.75
N LEU A 94 1.34 1.75 16.73
CA LEU A 94 0.62 3.03 16.67
C LEU A 94 1.03 3.90 15.47
N ASP A 95 1.52 3.27 14.39
CA ASP A 95 1.88 3.93 13.14
C ASP A 95 0.74 3.84 12.12
N GLY A 96 -0.11 4.86 12.13
CA GLY A 96 -1.24 4.99 11.21
C GLY A 96 -0.90 5.53 9.82
N ALA A 97 0.38 5.73 9.46
CA ALA A 97 0.77 6.39 8.20
C ALA A 97 0.29 5.68 6.91
N TRP A 98 -0.07 4.40 7.04
CA TRP A 98 -0.41 3.50 5.92
C TRP A 98 -1.84 2.98 5.97
N ILE A 99 -2.64 3.43 6.94
CA ILE A 99 -3.98 2.87 7.18
C ILE A 99 -4.94 3.12 6.01
N ASP A 100 -4.81 4.26 5.33
CA ASP A 100 -5.58 4.58 4.13
C ASP A 100 -5.27 3.63 2.98
N ARG A 101 -4.01 3.22 2.84
CA ARG A 101 -3.62 2.24 1.83
C ARG A 101 -4.09 0.82 2.15
N ILE A 102 -4.11 0.42 3.43
CA ILE A 102 -4.71 -0.85 3.84
C ILE A 102 -6.18 -0.90 3.45
N PHE A 103 -6.93 0.18 3.71
CA PHE A 103 -8.33 0.28 3.27
C PHE A 103 -8.47 0.29 1.74
N CYS A 104 -7.58 0.96 1.02
CA CYS A 104 -7.56 0.92 -0.45
C CYS A 104 -7.37 -0.50 -1.00
N THR A 105 -6.44 -1.27 -0.43
CA THR A 105 -6.22 -2.67 -0.84
C THR A 105 -7.43 -3.54 -0.51
N ARG A 106 -8.08 -3.34 0.64
CA ARG A 106 -9.35 -4.01 0.97
C ARG A 106 -10.47 -3.65 -0.01
N ALA A 107 -10.56 -2.39 -0.43
CA ALA A 107 -11.49 -1.97 -1.47
C ALA A 107 -11.21 -2.66 -2.81
N ARG A 108 -9.94 -2.81 -3.21
CA ARG A 108 -9.55 -3.55 -4.43
C ARG A 108 -9.99 -5.01 -4.36
N ILE A 109 -9.81 -5.66 -3.21
CA ILE A 109 -10.25 -7.05 -2.98
C ILE A 109 -11.78 -7.14 -3.13
N ALA A 110 -12.52 -6.28 -2.43
CA ALA A 110 -13.99 -6.25 -2.51
C ALA A 110 -14.50 -5.98 -3.94
N PHE A 111 -13.83 -5.09 -4.67
CA PHE A 111 -14.17 -4.78 -6.06
C PHE A 111 -13.97 -6.00 -6.97
N ALA A 112 -12.86 -6.72 -6.80
CA ALA A 112 -12.59 -7.96 -7.54
C ALA A 112 -13.63 -9.06 -7.23
N GLU A 113 -14.16 -9.07 -6.01
CA GLU A 113 -15.25 -9.96 -5.56
C GLU A 113 -16.65 -9.47 -5.99
N LYS A 114 -16.74 -8.32 -6.65
CA LYS A 114 -17.99 -7.66 -7.06
C LYS A 114 -18.88 -7.25 -5.88
N ASP A 115 -18.29 -7.02 -4.71
CA ASP A 115 -18.97 -6.46 -3.55
C ASP A 115 -18.86 -4.92 -3.57
N THR A 116 -19.81 -4.28 -4.25
CA THR A 116 -19.84 -2.81 -4.39
C THR A 116 -20.01 -2.11 -3.04
N ALA A 117 -20.79 -2.68 -2.11
CA ALA A 117 -21.02 -2.07 -0.81
C ALA A 117 -19.74 -2.06 0.03
N ALA A 118 -19.04 -3.19 0.09
CA ALA A 118 -17.75 -3.27 0.78
C ALA A 118 -16.66 -2.45 0.07
N THR A 119 -16.70 -2.35 -1.26
CA THR A 119 -15.78 -1.49 -2.02
C THR A 119 -15.92 -0.02 -1.58
N MET A 120 -17.16 0.49 -1.58
CA MET A 120 -17.45 1.89 -1.20
C MET A 120 -17.09 2.17 0.25
N ASP A 121 -17.49 1.30 1.18
CA ASP A 121 -17.18 1.44 2.61
C ASP A 121 -15.66 1.52 2.87
N ASN A 122 -14.87 0.66 2.20
CA ASN A 122 -13.42 0.71 2.33
C ASN A 122 -12.81 1.95 1.67
N LEU A 123 -13.30 2.40 0.51
CA LEU A 123 -12.80 3.63 -0.12
C LEU A 123 -13.13 4.87 0.70
N GLU A 124 -14.30 4.94 1.34
CA GLU A 124 -14.64 6.03 2.25
C GLU A 124 -13.72 6.07 3.47
N LYS A 125 -13.44 4.91 4.07
CA LYS A 125 -12.46 4.79 5.16
C LYS A 125 -11.07 5.23 4.72
N ALA A 126 -10.62 4.79 3.54
CA ALA A 126 -9.35 5.22 2.97
C ALA A 126 -9.30 6.75 2.83
N TRP A 127 -10.33 7.35 2.25
CA TRP A 127 -10.43 8.80 2.09
C TRP A 127 -10.41 9.56 3.43
N GLN A 128 -11.14 9.07 4.43
CA GLN A 128 -11.20 9.69 5.76
C GLN A 128 -9.85 9.65 6.48
N SER A 129 -9.11 8.55 6.36
CA SER A 129 -7.80 8.39 7.00
C SER A 129 -6.63 8.96 6.19
N ALA A 130 -6.85 9.34 4.93
CA ALA A 130 -5.80 9.81 4.04
C ALA A 130 -5.29 11.22 4.43
N PRO A 131 -3.97 11.47 4.27
CA PRO A 131 -3.44 12.83 4.26
C PRO A 131 -4.06 13.63 3.10
N GLU A 132 -4.15 14.95 3.26
CA GLU A 132 -4.85 15.84 2.31
C GLU A 132 -4.42 15.64 0.86
N GLY A 133 -3.12 15.41 0.62
CA GLY A 133 -2.58 15.18 -0.72
C GLY A 133 -3.06 13.91 -1.42
N ARG A 134 -3.49 12.87 -0.68
CA ARG A 134 -3.99 11.60 -1.25
C ARG A 134 -5.51 11.56 -1.41
N ARG A 135 -6.25 12.42 -0.70
CA ARG A 135 -7.73 12.47 -0.75
C ARG A 135 -8.32 12.62 -2.16
N PRO A 136 -7.76 13.42 -3.09
CA PRO A 136 -8.31 13.52 -4.44
C PRO A 136 -8.31 12.19 -5.21
N ALA A 137 -7.27 11.36 -5.02
CA ALA A 137 -7.19 10.05 -5.67
C ALA A 137 -8.30 9.11 -5.17
N TYR A 138 -8.52 9.07 -3.86
CA TYR A 138 -9.62 8.27 -3.29
C TYR A 138 -11.00 8.80 -3.72
N ARG A 139 -11.18 10.12 -3.80
CA ARG A 139 -12.43 10.72 -4.30
C ARG A 139 -12.73 10.24 -5.72
N HIS A 140 -11.74 10.28 -6.61
CA HIS A 140 -11.88 9.77 -7.97
C HIS A 140 -12.29 8.28 -8.00
N MET A 141 -11.69 7.45 -7.16
CA MET A 141 -12.08 6.02 -7.06
C MET A 141 -13.53 5.85 -6.58
N ILE A 142 -13.96 6.63 -5.57
CA ILE A 142 -15.33 6.61 -5.04
C ILE A 142 -16.34 6.98 -6.14
N ASP A 143 -16.06 8.05 -6.88
CA ASP A 143 -16.92 8.54 -7.96
C ASP A 143 -17.01 7.49 -9.08
N ALA A 144 -15.89 6.89 -9.48
CA ALA A 144 -15.85 5.85 -10.50
C ALA A 144 -16.68 4.60 -10.13
N VAL A 145 -16.59 4.12 -8.88
CA VAL A 145 -17.42 3.00 -8.40
C VAL A 145 -18.90 3.38 -8.39
N SER A 146 -19.23 4.60 -7.98
CA SER A 146 -20.61 5.10 -7.97
C SER A 146 -21.21 5.19 -9.38
N GLU A 147 -20.38 5.47 -10.38
CA GLU A 147 -20.74 5.50 -11.80
C GLU A 147 -20.74 4.10 -12.45
N GLY A 148 -20.35 3.05 -11.72
CA GLY A 148 -20.28 1.69 -12.23
C GLY A 148 -19.11 1.46 -13.20
N THR A 149 -18.05 2.26 -13.08
CA THR A 149 -16.83 2.17 -13.89
C THR A 149 -15.67 1.59 -13.09
N ASP A 150 -14.56 1.27 -13.77
CA ASP A 150 -13.35 0.80 -13.10
C ASP A 150 -12.71 1.98 -12.32
N PRO A 151 -12.56 1.88 -10.99
CA PRO A 151 -11.93 2.92 -10.18
C PRO A 151 -10.45 3.14 -10.49
N GLY A 152 -9.81 2.21 -11.21
CA GLY A 152 -8.41 2.33 -11.59
C GLY A 152 -7.51 2.38 -10.36
N PHE A 153 -7.64 1.40 -9.46
CA PHE A 153 -6.82 1.29 -8.25
C PHE A 153 -5.33 1.43 -8.59
N GLN A 154 -4.72 2.55 -8.21
CA GLN A 154 -3.30 2.85 -8.43
C GLN A 154 -2.54 2.79 -7.11
N ALA A 155 -1.24 2.53 -7.19
CA ALA A 155 -0.31 2.70 -6.09
C ALA A 155 -0.22 4.19 -5.70
N LEU A 156 -0.37 4.50 -4.41
CA LEU A 156 -0.44 5.87 -3.87
C LEU A 156 0.69 6.19 -2.88
#